data_AF-A0A383BFI8-F1
#
_entry.id   AF-A0A383BFI8-F1
#
_cell.length_a   1.000
_cell.length_b   1.000
_cell.length_c   1.000
_cell.angle_alpha   90.00
_cell.angle_beta   90.00
_cell.angle_gamma   90.00
#
_symmetry.space_group_name_H-M   'P 1'
#
loop_
_entity.id
_entity.type
_entity.pdbx_description
1 polymer ?
#
loop_
_entity_poly.entity_id
_entity_poly.type
_entity_poly.pdbx_seq_one_letter_code
_entity_poly.pdbx_strand_id
1 'polypeptide(L)'
;MGITGVVFALGLFALCNPPALGQAADSPAAEVDNLKINGEVDGEKAGFVITGDFKPRKPEEEKEKLIFSARTENIITHRRGQTEQIISGTVKTLQGETKELRFAVNGKGTLVTAKSDQAIEWGLRNDKSGQRYFVLWFDPEKPARGEVKFTAHFRNTHAQAKAALGAISLSPQGEAVLNAGLITVTTAAGYDLAITKA
;
A
#
# COMPACT_ATOMS: atom_id res chain seq x y z
N MET A 1 53.81 -4.89 -42.43
CA MET A 1 54.58 -3.85 -41.72
C MET A 1 53.62 -2.71 -41.46
N GLY A 2 53.05 -2.59 -40.26
CA GLY A 2 53.51 -1.70 -39.17
C GLY A 2 52.98 -0.29 -39.46
N ILE A 3 52.31 0.47 -38.59
CA ILE A 3 52.55 0.81 -37.18
C ILE A 3 51.19 1.37 -36.65
N THR A 4 50.52 0.78 -35.66
CA THR A 4 50.51 1.15 -34.22
C THR A 4 50.10 2.60 -33.89
N GLY A 5 49.06 2.73 -33.05
CA GLY A 5 48.88 3.85 -32.13
C GLY A 5 47.43 4.35 -32.01
N VAL A 6 46.87 4.74 -30.87
CA VAL A 6 47.22 4.65 -29.44
C VAL A 6 45.85 4.77 -28.72
N VAL A 7 45.66 3.96 -27.69
CA VAL A 7 44.54 4.07 -26.74
C VAL A 7 44.83 5.24 -25.80
N PHE A 8 43.91 6.19 -25.66
CA PHE A 8 43.89 7.11 -24.51
C PHE A 8 42.66 6.83 -23.66
N ALA A 9 42.90 6.16 -22.54
CA ALA A 9 42.00 6.12 -21.39
C ALA A 9 42.30 7.35 -20.52
N LEU A 10 41.26 8.11 -20.17
CA LEU A 10 41.32 9.07 -19.06
C LEU A 10 40.19 8.72 -18.10
N GLY A 11 40.56 8.09 -16.99
CA GLY A 11 39.72 7.96 -15.82
C GLY A 11 39.85 9.20 -14.94
N LEU A 12 38.71 9.64 -14.39
CA LEU A 12 38.68 10.44 -13.16
C LEU A 12 37.58 9.87 -12.26
N PHE A 13 37.96 9.42 -11.07
CA PHE A 13 37.05 9.03 -10.00
C PHE A 13 36.81 10.21 -9.03
N ALA A 14 35.52 10.38 -8.72
CA ALA A 14 34.91 10.83 -7.46
C ALA A 14 35.11 12.28 -6.95
N LEU A 15 34.00 13.01 -6.73
CA LEU A 15 33.33 13.12 -5.40
C LEU A 15 32.08 14.04 -5.43
N CYS A 16 31.01 13.56 -4.77
CA CYS A 16 29.92 14.29 -4.07
C CYS A 16 28.92 15.18 -4.84
N ASN A 17 27.65 14.77 -4.97
CA ASN A 17 26.46 15.19 -4.17
C ASN A 17 25.12 14.62 -4.76
N PRO A 18 23.96 14.74 -4.07
CA PRO A 18 22.96 13.66 -3.89
C PRO A 18 21.95 13.54 -5.04
N PRO A 19 21.22 12.42 -5.19
CA PRO A 19 19.94 12.46 -5.88
C PRO A 19 18.87 12.84 -4.85
N ALA A 20 18.68 14.13 -4.65
CA ALA A 20 17.37 14.67 -4.32
C ALA A 20 16.80 15.24 -5.62
N LEU A 21 16.31 14.37 -6.49
CA LEU A 21 15.42 14.72 -7.57
C LEU A 21 14.32 13.67 -7.53
N GLY A 22 13.15 14.12 -7.03
CA GLY A 22 11.93 13.35 -7.10
C GLY A 22 11.80 12.76 -8.50
N GLN A 23 11.49 11.48 -8.56
CA GLN A 23 10.96 10.89 -9.77
C GLN A 23 9.77 11.75 -10.18
N ALA A 24 9.96 12.61 -11.17
CA ALA A 24 8.87 13.05 -12.01
C ALA A 24 8.24 11.75 -12.49
N ALA A 25 7.03 11.47 -12.01
CA ALA A 25 6.25 10.36 -12.52
C ALA A 25 6.27 10.50 -14.04
N ASP A 26 6.80 9.51 -14.75
CA ASP A 26 6.67 9.42 -16.19
C ASP A 26 5.19 9.56 -16.49
N SER A 27 4.81 10.73 -17.02
CA SER A 27 3.46 10.91 -17.51
C SER A 27 3.33 9.93 -18.68
N PRO A 28 2.37 8.99 -18.64
CA PRO A 28 2.25 8.02 -19.72
C PRO A 28 2.05 8.78 -21.03
N ALA A 29 2.88 8.46 -22.03
CA ALA A 29 2.87 9.13 -23.31
C ALA A 29 1.47 9.07 -23.95
N ALA A 30 1.01 10.19 -24.50
CA ALA A 30 -0.29 10.26 -25.17
C ALA A 30 -0.30 9.31 -26.39
N GLU A 31 -1.31 8.45 -26.48
CA GLU A 31 -1.50 7.61 -27.67
C GLU A 31 -2.00 8.47 -28.85
N VAL A 32 -1.33 8.34 -29.99
CA VAL A 32 -1.66 9.07 -31.23
C VAL A 32 -2.02 8.06 -32.31
N ASP A 33 -3.22 8.19 -32.88
CA ASP A 33 -3.66 7.45 -34.06
C ASP A 33 -3.42 8.29 -35.33
N ASN A 34 -3.45 7.63 -36.49
CA ASN A 34 -3.38 8.27 -37.80
C ASN A 34 -2.19 9.23 -37.96
N LEU A 35 -1.06 8.95 -37.29
CA LEU A 35 0.14 9.75 -37.38
C LEU A 35 0.63 9.79 -38.84
N LYS A 36 0.72 11.00 -39.40
CA LYS A 36 1.20 11.28 -40.75
C LYS A 36 2.25 12.38 -40.68
N ILE A 37 3.27 12.23 -41.52
CA ILE A 37 4.33 13.23 -41.68
C ILE A 37 4.40 13.53 -43.17
N ASN A 38 4.07 14.75 -43.53
CA ASN A 38 4.22 15.26 -44.89
C ASN A 38 5.37 16.25 -44.91
N GLY A 39 6.21 16.22 -45.94
CA GLY A 39 7.32 17.14 -46.05
C GLY A 39 7.57 17.56 -47.48
N GLU A 40 8.12 18.75 -47.64
CA GLU A 40 8.55 19.32 -48.91
C GLU A 40 9.94 19.93 -48.71
N VAL A 41 10.80 19.75 -49.70
CA VAL A 41 12.14 20.33 -49.71
C VAL A 41 12.22 21.22 -50.93
N ASP A 42 12.46 22.51 -50.71
CA ASP A 42 12.67 23.51 -51.75
C ASP A 42 14.04 24.19 -51.55
N GLY A 43 14.96 23.91 -52.47
CA GLY A 43 16.35 24.36 -52.38
C GLY A 43 17.05 23.90 -51.09
N GLU A 44 17.46 24.85 -50.26
CA GLU A 44 18.13 24.60 -48.97
C GLU A 44 17.17 24.48 -47.77
N LYS A 45 15.85 24.58 -47.99
CA LYS A 45 14.85 24.58 -46.91
C LYS A 45 13.99 23.33 -46.98
N ALA A 46 13.82 22.68 -45.83
CA ALA A 46 12.86 21.60 -45.64
C ALA A 46 11.71 22.08 -44.74
N GLY A 47 10.48 21.87 -45.19
CA GLY A 47 9.27 22.04 -44.40
C GLY A 47 8.63 20.68 -44.15
N PHE A 48 8.15 20.45 -42.93
CA PHE A 48 7.37 19.26 -42.60
C PHE A 48 6.14 19.64 -41.77
N VAL A 49 5.05 18.93 -42.04
CA VAL A 49 3.79 18.97 -41.31
C VAL A 49 3.56 17.60 -40.70
N ILE A 50 3.51 17.55 -39.37
CA ILE A 50 3.16 16.35 -38.61
C ILE A 50 1.70 16.49 -38.21
N THR A 51 0.87 15.55 -38.63
CA THR A 51 -0.53 15.45 -38.22
C THR A 51 -0.79 14.13 -37.54
N GLY A 52 -1.73 14.10 -36.61
CA GLY A 52 -2.13 12.90 -35.92
C GLY A 52 -3.37 13.20 -35.08
N ASP A 53 -4.19 12.18 -34.89
CA ASP A 53 -5.37 12.28 -34.05
C ASP A 53 -4.96 11.82 -32.64
N PHE A 54 -4.93 12.74 -31.69
CA PHE A 54 -4.79 12.35 -30.30
C PHE A 54 -6.00 11.52 -29.91
N LYS A 55 -5.78 10.29 -29.43
CA LYS A 55 -6.88 9.59 -28.79
C LYS A 55 -7.31 10.41 -27.59
N PRO A 56 -8.60 10.79 -27.47
CA PRO A 56 -9.09 11.32 -26.22
C PRO A 56 -8.75 10.28 -25.17
N ARG A 57 -8.00 10.70 -24.14
CA ARG A 57 -7.71 9.84 -22.99
C ARG A 57 -9.05 9.27 -22.57
N LYS A 58 -9.20 7.94 -22.56
CA LYS A 58 -10.41 7.34 -22.00
C LYS A 58 -10.59 8.01 -20.63
N PRO A 59 -11.79 8.50 -20.29
CA PRO A 59 -12.08 8.80 -18.90
C PRO A 59 -12.10 7.45 -18.20
N GLU A 60 -10.92 6.89 -17.92
CA GLU A 60 -10.73 6.33 -16.60
C GLU A 60 -11.10 7.49 -15.70
N GLU A 61 -12.31 7.41 -15.13
CA GLU A 61 -12.81 8.29 -14.10
C GLU A 61 -11.58 8.70 -13.28
N GLU A 62 -11.23 9.99 -13.27
CA GLU A 62 -10.32 10.51 -12.26
C GLU A 62 -11.07 10.31 -10.93
N LYS A 63 -11.10 9.07 -10.45
CA LYS A 63 -11.69 8.70 -9.19
C LYS A 63 -10.90 9.51 -8.19
N GLU A 64 -11.61 10.43 -7.55
CA GLU A 64 -11.03 11.26 -6.52
C GLU A 64 -10.18 10.39 -5.61
N LYS A 65 -8.94 10.82 -5.43
CA LYS A 65 -7.97 10.12 -4.61
C LYS A 65 -8.58 9.81 -3.24
N LEU A 66 -8.49 8.55 -2.82
CA LEU A 66 -9.01 8.14 -1.51
C LEU A 66 -8.20 8.80 -0.40
N ILE A 67 -8.87 9.61 0.40
CA ILE A 67 -8.31 10.22 1.62
C ILE A 67 -9.19 9.78 2.79
N PHE A 68 -8.59 9.23 3.83
CA PHE A 68 -9.35 8.73 4.97
C PHE A 68 -8.59 8.85 6.29
N SER A 69 -9.31 8.60 7.39
CA SER A 69 -8.73 8.39 8.71
C SER A 69 -9.07 7.00 9.20
N ALA A 70 -8.18 6.39 9.98
CA ALA A 70 -8.39 5.09 10.58
C ALA A 70 -8.09 5.15 12.09
N ARG A 71 -9.01 4.60 12.88
CA ARG A 71 -8.84 4.39 14.31
C ARG A 71 -9.04 2.92 14.63
N THR A 72 -8.12 2.35 15.39
CA THR A 72 -8.20 0.95 15.83
C THR A 72 -8.13 0.83 17.36
N GLU A 73 -8.86 -0.13 17.90
CA GLU A 73 -8.86 -0.48 19.31
C GLU A 73 -8.66 -1.99 19.41
N ASN A 74 -7.57 -2.43 20.06
CA ASN A 74 -7.23 -3.84 20.20
C ASN A 74 -7.38 -4.27 21.66
N ILE A 75 -8.22 -5.28 21.89
CA ILE A 75 -8.34 -5.97 23.17
C ILE A 75 -7.59 -7.30 23.08
N ILE A 76 -6.53 -7.43 23.88
CA ILE A 76 -5.70 -8.64 23.94
C ILE A 76 -6.07 -9.43 25.19
N THR A 77 -6.46 -10.68 25.02
CA THR A 77 -6.67 -11.65 26.11
C THR A 77 -5.60 -12.74 26.02
N HIS A 78 -4.72 -12.79 27.01
CA HIS A 78 -3.67 -13.82 27.08
C HIS A 78 -4.04 -14.95 28.04
N ARG A 79 -3.82 -16.20 27.60
CA ARG A 79 -4.07 -17.45 28.34
C ARG A 79 -2.94 -18.45 28.11
N ARG A 80 -2.93 -19.56 28.86
CA ARG A 80 -1.96 -20.64 28.66
C ARG A 80 -1.98 -21.14 27.22
N GLY A 81 -0.85 -20.98 26.53
CA GLY A 81 -0.66 -21.50 25.17
C GLY A 81 -1.50 -20.79 24.09
N GLN A 82 -2.21 -19.71 24.41
CA GLN A 82 -3.06 -19.02 23.45
C GLN A 82 -3.19 -17.53 23.77
N THR A 83 -3.16 -16.71 22.73
CA THR A 83 -3.50 -15.28 22.77
C THR A 83 -4.62 -15.00 21.80
N GLU A 84 -5.69 -14.41 22.28
CA GLU A 84 -6.81 -13.93 21.47
C GLU A 84 -6.75 -12.40 21.39
N GLN A 85 -6.99 -11.84 20.22
CA GLN A 85 -6.97 -10.39 19.99
C GLN A 85 -8.20 -9.99 19.18
N ILE A 86 -8.97 -9.05 19.72
CA ILE A 86 -10.14 -8.48 19.04
C ILE A 86 -9.80 -7.04 18.69
N ILE A 87 -9.67 -6.77 17.40
CA ILE A 87 -9.35 -5.44 16.88
C ILE A 87 -10.63 -4.85 16.30
N SER A 88 -11.15 -3.79 16.90
CA SER A 88 -12.23 -2.97 16.36
C SER A 88 -11.65 -1.80 15.60
N GLY A 89 -12.13 -1.53 14.40
CA GLY A 89 -11.66 -0.43 13.56
C GLY A 89 -12.80 0.47 13.11
N THR A 90 -12.55 1.77 13.06
CA THR A 90 -13.41 2.77 12.42
C THR A 90 -12.60 3.50 11.37
N VAL A 91 -13.06 3.45 10.13
CA VAL A 91 -12.47 4.16 8.99
C VAL A 91 -13.44 5.22 8.54
N LYS A 92 -12.98 6.46 8.47
CA LYS A 92 -13.80 7.57 7.97
C LYS A 92 -13.17 8.13 6.70
N THR A 93 -13.84 7.91 5.58
CA THR A 93 -13.50 8.48 4.28
C THR A 93 -13.79 9.98 4.29
N LEU A 94 -12.78 10.76 3.94
CA LEU A 94 -12.83 12.23 3.85
C LEU A 94 -12.99 12.68 2.39
N GLN A 95 -12.43 11.92 1.45
CA GLN A 95 -12.56 12.15 0.00
C GLN A 95 -12.47 10.82 -0.75
N GLY A 96 -13.14 10.77 -1.90
CA GLY A 96 -13.15 9.59 -2.76
C GLY A 96 -14.02 8.45 -2.23
N GLU A 97 -13.81 7.28 -2.82
CA GLU A 97 -14.51 6.04 -2.51
C GLU A 97 -13.55 4.88 -2.69
N THR A 98 -13.87 3.71 -2.12
CA THR A 98 -13.05 2.53 -2.36
C THR A 98 -13.84 1.24 -2.43
N LYS A 99 -13.37 0.35 -3.29
CA LYS A 99 -13.84 -1.05 -3.40
C LYS A 99 -13.05 -1.97 -2.46
N GLU A 100 -11.93 -1.48 -1.91
CA GLU A 100 -11.05 -2.23 -1.03
C GLU A 100 -10.47 -1.34 0.07
N LEU A 101 -10.55 -1.79 1.32
CA LEU A 101 -9.74 -1.24 2.42
C LEU A 101 -8.71 -2.27 2.83
N ARG A 102 -7.45 -1.86 2.88
CA ARG A 102 -6.31 -2.73 3.16
C ARG A 102 -5.53 -2.24 4.36
N PHE A 103 -5.19 -3.16 5.24
CA PHE A 103 -4.37 -2.92 6.42
C PHE A 103 -3.21 -3.89 6.47
N ALA A 104 -1.97 -3.40 6.54
CA ALA A 104 -0.82 -4.26 6.83
C ALA A 104 -0.96 -4.83 8.24
N VAL A 105 -0.81 -6.15 8.36
CA VAL A 105 -0.89 -6.89 9.62
C VAL A 105 0.53 -7.06 10.16
N ASN A 106 0.82 -6.37 11.26
CA ASN A 106 2.08 -6.51 11.98
C ASN A 106 1.86 -7.42 13.20
N GLY A 107 2.80 -8.32 13.48
CA GLY A 107 2.69 -9.27 14.60
C GLY A 107 2.10 -10.62 14.20
N LYS A 108 2.34 -11.67 15.00
CA LYS A 108 2.01 -13.06 14.64
C LYS A 108 0.61 -13.46 15.09
N GLY A 109 -0.11 -14.19 14.24
CA GLY A 109 -1.42 -14.77 14.52
C GLY A 109 -2.23 -15.03 13.26
N THR A 110 -3.29 -15.82 13.39
CA THR A 110 -4.20 -16.23 12.33
C THR A 110 -5.52 -15.47 12.50
N LEU A 111 -6.07 -14.95 11.39
CA LEU A 111 -7.41 -14.37 11.38
C LEU A 111 -8.43 -15.51 11.52
N VAL A 112 -9.24 -15.47 12.57
CA VAL A 112 -10.30 -16.45 12.85
C VAL A 112 -11.62 -16.01 12.22
N THR A 113 -11.99 -14.74 12.43
CA THR A 113 -13.20 -14.15 11.87
C THR A 113 -13.04 -12.64 11.73
N ALA A 114 -13.76 -12.03 10.80
CA ALA A 114 -13.99 -10.59 10.81
C ALA A 114 -15.46 -10.28 10.52
N LYS A 115 -15.85 -9.04 10.82
CA LYS A 115 -17.19 -8.50 10.59
C LYS A 115 -17.09 -7.05 10.14
N SER A 116 -17.98 -6.66 9.24
CA SER A 116 -18.23 -5.28 8.81
C SER A 116 -19.63 -5.23 8.22
N ASP A 117 -20.37 -4.16 8.48
CA ASP A 117 -21.74 -4.01 7.97
C ASP A 117 -21.78 -3.67 6.47
N GLN A 118 -20.67 -3.17 5.93
CA GLN A 118 -20.56 -2.72 4.53
C GLN A 118 -19.73 -3.66 3.66
N ALA A 119 -18.78 -4.40 4.23
CA ALA A 119 -17.94 -5.28 3.45
C ALA A 119 -18.72 -6.53 3.04
N ILE A 120 -18.62 -6.89 1.76
CA ILE A 120 -19.20 -8.12 1.22
C ILE A 120 -18.30 -9.33 1.46
N GLU A 121 -16.99 -9.09 1.62
CA GLU A 121 -15.99 -10.11 1.90
C GLU A 121 -14.86 -9.52 2.74
N TRP A 122 -14.18 -10.36 3.50
CA TRP A 122 -12.98 -10.02 4.24
C TRP A 122 -11.99 -11.18 4.26
N GLY A 123 -10.71 -10.89 4.46
CA GLY A 123 -9.69 -11.95 4.51
C GLY A 123 -8.28 -11.46 4.76
N LEU A 124 -7.35 -12.43 4.81
CA LEU A 124 -5.92 -12.16 4.76
C LEU A 124 -5.39 -12.40 3.34
N ARG A 125 -4.61 -11.45 2.84
CA ARG A 125 -3.84 -11.59 1.60
C ARG A 125 -2.36 -11.40 1.90
N ASN A 126 -1.51 -12.14 1.20
CA ASN A 126 -0.08 -11.97 1.27
C ASN A 126 0.40 -11.35 -0.04
N ASP A 127 1.35 -10.43 0.03
CA ASP A 127 2.08 -10.01 -1.17
C ASP A 127 3.27 -10.94 -1.46
N LYS A 128 4.03 -10.62 -2.51
CA LYS A 128 5.21 -11.39 -2.94
C LYS A 128 6.33 -11.41 -1.90
N SER A 129 6.37 -10.44 -0.99
CA SER A 129 7.36 -10.38 0.10
C SER A 129 6.94 -11.19 1.32
N GLY A 130 5.71 -11.72 1.34
CA GLY A 130 5.12 -12.38 2.49
C GLY A 130 4.52 -11.43 3.51
N GLN A 131 4.49 -10.12 3.25
CA GLN A 131 3.74 -9.17 4.07
C GLN A 131 2.25 -9.51 3.98
N ARG A 132 1.61 -9.57 5.15
CA ARG A 132 0.20 -9.94 5.29
C ARG A 132 -0.65 -8.69 5.37
N TYR A 133 -1.82 -8.73 4.74
CA TYR A 133 -2.79 -7.66 4.74
C TYR A 133 -4.15 -8.18 5.15
N PHE A 134 -4.78 -7.51 6.10
CA PHE A 134 -6.20 -7.65 6.36
C PHE A 134 -6.95 -6.77 5.35
N VAL A 135 -7.88 -7.38 4.63
CA VAL A 135 -8.58 -6.74 3.52
C VAL A 135 -10.08 -6.84 3.74
N LEU A 136 -10.77 -5.72 3.52
CA LEU A 136 -12.22 -5.63 3.41
C LEU A 136 -12.54 -5.28 1.95
N TRP A 137 -13.36 -6.11 1.30
CA TRP A 137 -13.85 -5.87 -0.05
C TRP A 137 -15.30 -5.37 0.00
N PHE A 138 -15.59 -4.39 -0.85
CA PHE A 138 -16.90 -3.76 -0.99
C PHE A 138 -17.47 -4.05 -2.37
N ASP A 139 -18.78 -3.95 -2.49
CA ASP A 139 -19.48 -4.07 -3.76
C ASP A 139 -18.92 -3.05 -4.77
N PRO A 140 -18.44 -3.47 -5.96
CA PRO A 140 -17.95 -2.56 -6.98
C PRO A 140 -18.97 -1.54 -7.48
N GLU A 141 -20.27 -1.83 -7.38
CA GLU A 141 -21.37 -0.93 -7.73
C GLU A 141 -21.77 -0.02 -6.56
N LYS A 142 -21.42 -0.42 -5.33
CA LYS A 142 -21.64 0.35 -4.09
C LYS A 142 -20.35 0.43 -3.27
N PRO A 143 -19.32 1.11 -3.80
CA PRO A 143 -18.04 1.27 -3.10
C PRO A 143 -18.24 1.99 -1.77
N ALA A 144 -17.38 1.68 -0.80
CA ALA A 144 -17.44 2.28 0.52
C ALA A 144 -17.18 3.79 0.46
N ARG A 145 -18.06 4.53 1.15
CA ARG A 145 -17.97 5.97 1.41
C ARG A 145 -18.41 6.25 2.84
N GLY A 146 -18.01 7.39 3.40
CA GLY A 146 -18.37 7.75 4.77
C GLY A 146 -17.64 6.92 5.83
N GLU A 147 -18.36 6.33 6.77
CA GLU A 147 -17.78 5.60 7.91
C GLU A 147 -17.93 4.09 7.75
N VAL A 148 -16.82 3.35 7.75
CA VAL A 148 -16.78 1.88 7.77
C VAL A 148 -16.31 1.40 9.13
N LYS A 149 -17.11 0.55 9.78
CA LYS A 149 -16.72 -0.14 11.01
C LYS A 149 -16.40 -1.58 10.74
N PHE A 150 -15.40 -2.11 11.45
CA PHE A 150 -15.10 -3.53 11.40
C PHE A 150 -14.63 -4.07 12.75
N THR A 151 -14.70 -5.38 12.89
CA THR A 151 -14.06 -6.13 13.96
C THR A 151 -13.30 -7.29 13.35
N ALA A 152 -12.03 -7.49 13.74
CA ALA A 152 -11.21 -8.61 13.33
C ALA A 152 -10.72 -9.39 14.55
N HIS A 153 -10.97 -10.69 14.55
CA HIS A 153 -10.56 -11.60 15.62
C HIS A 153 -9.36 -12.41 15.17
N PHE A 154 -8.23 -12.21 15.84
CA PHE A 154 -7.01 -12.96 15.62
C PHE A 154 -6.70 -13.90 16.79
N ARG A 155 -6.15 -15.06 16.46
CA ARG A 155 -5.66 -16.05 17.40
C ARG A 155 -4.20 -16.36 17.17
N ASN A 156 -3.42 -16.44 18.24
CA ASN A 156 -2.06 -16.96 18.20
C ASN A 156 -1.91 -18.10 19.22
N THR A 157 -1.46 -19.26 18.76
CA THR A 157 -1.24 -20.45 19.60
C THR A 157 0.25 -20.62 19.83
N HIS A 158 0.65 -20.81 21.09
CA HIS A 158 2.04 -20.90 21.50
C HIS A 158 2.29 -22.23 22.22
N ALA A 159 3.40 -22.89 21.92
CA ALA A 159 3.74 -24.17 22.53
C ALA A 159 4.28 -24.03 23.98
N GLN A 160 4.75 -22.85 24.38
CA GLN A 160 5.49 -22.64 25.62
C GLN A 160 4.76 -21.72 26.59
N ALA A 161 4.89 -22.00 27.89
CA ALA A 161 4.24 -21.24 28.97
C ALA A 161 4.84 -19.83 29.20
N LYS A 162 6.02 -19.53 28.65
CA LYS A 162 6.70 -18.22 28.72
C LYS A 162 6.75 -17.48 27.38
N ALA A 163 5.74 -17.69 26.52
CA ALA A 163 5.72 -17.04 25.21
C ALA A 163 5.62 -15.52 25.36
N ALA A 164 6.46 -14.79 24.62
CA ALA A 164 6.38 -13.34 24.55
C ALA A 164 5.01 -12.93 23.98
N LEU A 165 4.37 -11.96 24.63
CA LEU A 165 3.11 -11.40 24.15
C LEU A 165 3.37 -10.53 22.92
N GLY A 166 3.04 -11.06 21.73
CA GLY A 166 3.08 -10.31 20.49
C GLY A 166 1.72 -9.67 20.19
N ALA A 167 1.62 -8.34 20.29
CA ALA A 167 0.44 -7.63 19.84
C ALA A 167 0.36 -7.62 18.30
N ILE A 168 -0.85 -7.78 17.77
CA ILE A 168 -1.15 -7.55 16.37
C ILE A 168 -1.58 -6.10 16.22
N SER A 169 -1.02 -5.39 15.24
CA SER A 169 -1.48 -4.06 14.85
C SER A 169 -1.84 -4.03 13.37
N LEU A 170 -2.82 -3.19 13.04
CA LEU A 170 -3.31 -2.99 11.69
C LEU A 170 -2.93 -1.59 11.22
N SER A 171 -2.07 -1.50 10.21
CA SER A 171 -1.65 -0.22 9.63
C SER A 171 -2.38 0.01 8.31
N PRO A 172 -3.21 1.06 8.16
CA PRO A 172 -3.92 1.34 6.93
C PRO A 172 -2.94 1.53 5.77
N GLN A 173 -3.32 1.06 4.58
CA GLN A 173 -2.57 1.24 3.34
C GLN A 173 -3.26 2.29 2.46
N GLY A 174 -2.48 3.14 1.80
CA GLY A 174 -2.97 4.33 1.09
C GLY A 174 -2.75 5.62 1.89
N GLU A 175 -3.36 6.72 1.44
CA GLU A 175 -3.18 8.04 2.07
C GLU A 175 -4.16 8.25 3.23
N ALA A 176 -3.84 7.62 4.35
CA ALA A 176 -4.49 7.91 5.62
C ALA A 176 -3.93 9.22 6.20
N VAL A 177 -4.79 10.22 6.38
CA VAL A 177 -4.41 11.53 6.98
C VAL A 177 -4.17 11.40 8.48
N LEU A 178 -4.87 10.46 9.13
CA LEU A 178 -4.73 10.17 10.54
C LEU A 178 -4.83 8.67 10.77
N ASN A 179 -3.87 8.11 11.51
CA ASN A 179 -3.88 6.73 11.99
C ASN A 179 -3.64 6.73 13.50
N ALA A 180 -4.62 6.24 14.26
CA ALA A 180 -4.54 6.13 15.71
C ALA A 180 -4.91 4.70 16.18
N GLY A 181 -4.20 4.20 17.18
CA GLY A 181 -4.43 2.88 17.75
C GLY A 181 -4.41 2.93 19.28
N LEU A 182 -5.36 2.27 19.92
CA LEU A 182 -5.35 1.98 21.36
C LEU A 182 -5.21 0.48 21.56
N ILE A 183 -4.31 0.05 22.45
CA ILE A 183 -4.15 -1.36 22.82
C ILE A 183 -4.45 -1.51 24.31
N THR A 184 -5.44 -2.35 24.61
CA THR A 184 -5.77 -2.76 25.98
C THR A 184 -5.36 -4.21 26.17
N VAL A 185 -4.53 -4.47 27.18
CA VAL A 185 -4.04 -5.81 27.49
C VAL A 185 -4.70 -6.33 28.76
N THR A 186 -5.28 -7.53 28.67
CA THR A 186 -5.90 -8.24 29.79
C THR A 186 -5.31 -9.65 29.90
N THR A 187 -5.06 -10.10 31.13
CA THR A 187 -4.64 -11.47 31.42
C THR A 187 -5.77 -12.24 32.09
N ALA A 188 -5.81 -13.56 31.84
CA ALA A 188 -6.67 -14.43 32.62
C ALA A 188 -6.18 -14.50 34.09
N ALA A 189 -7.11 -14.79 35.00
CA ALA A 189 -6.79 -14.98 36.41
C ALA A 189 -5.66 -16.02 36.59
N GLY A 190 -4.66 -15.70 37.41
CA GLY A 190 -3.49 -16.53 37.65
C GLY A 190 -2.31 -16.31 36.70
N TYR A 191 -2.35 -15.28 35.85
CA TYR A 191 -1.24 -14.88 34.96
C TYR A 191 -0.83 -13.42 35.17
N ASP A 192 0.45 -13.21 35.46
CA ASP A 192 1.06 -11.89 35.55
C ASP A 192 1.81 -11.52 34.26
N LEU A 193 1.71 -10.26 33.87
CA LEU A 193 2.55 -9.68 32.82
C LEU A 193 3.84 -9.17 33.44
N ALA A 194 4.97 -9.74 33.02
CA ALA A 194 6.27 -9.18 33.32
C ALA A 194 6.75 -8.35 32.12
N ILE A 195 7.10 -7.09 32.35
CA ILE A 195 7.79 -6.28 31.35
C ILE A 195 9.22 -6.82 31.25
N THR A 196 9.55 -7.44 30.12
CA THR A 196 10.92 -7.85 29.79
C THR A 196 11.58 -6.73 28.99
N LYS A 197 12.84 -6.38 29.30
CA LYS A 197 13.61 -5.47 28.44
C LYS A 197 13.68 -6.04 27.02
N ALA A 198 13.43 -5.18 26.04
CA ALA A 198 13.60 -5.46 24.62
C ALA A 198 15.09 -5.53 24.25
#